data_AF-A0A932PSE7-F1
#
_entry.id   AF-A0A932PSE7-F1
#
_cell.length_a   1.000
_cell.length_b   1.000
_cell.length_c   1.000
_cell.angle_alpha   90.00
_cell.angle_beta   90.00
_cell.angle_gamma   90.00
#
_symmetry.space_group_name_H-M   'P 1'
#
loop_
_entity.id
_entity.type
_entity.pdbx_description
1 polymer ?
#
loop_
_entity_poly.entity_id
_entity_poly.type
_entity_poly.pdbx_seq_one_letter_code
_entity_poly.pdbx_strand_id
1 'polypeptide(L)'
;MYLYSGYDLITNPQHWYGFVPRWFSQAVAQLAPIETYLRLQGAAELALGILFLAWFLPRFGVRMASILAVGEMALILLFVGVDPITFRDIGLLGATAALFLLSRPRS
;
A
#
# COMPACT_ATOMS: atom_id res chain seq x y z
N MET A 1 -7.36 -3.87 -4.08
CA MET A 1 -6.24 -3.02 -4.51
C MET A 1 -4.96 -3.83 -4.50
N TYR A 2 -4.43 -4.15 -3.32
CA TYR A 2 -3.14 -4.81 -3.07
C TYR A 2 -2.69 -5.95 -3.98
N LEU A 3 -3.58 -6.90 -4.32
CA LEU A 3 -3.19 -7.99 -5.22
C LEU A 3 -2.97 -7.52 -6.67
N TYR A 4 -3.85 -6.66 -7.16
CA TYR A 4 -3.79 -6.16 -8.53
C TYR A 4 -2.63 -5.17 -8.69
N SER A 5 -2.55 -4.16 -7.81
CA SER A 5 -1.48 -3.16 -7.85
C SER A 5 -0.11 -3.80 -7.61
N GLY A 6 -0.01 -4.74 -6.67
CA GLY A 6 1.23 -5.47 -6.42
C GLY A 6 1.72 -6.28 -7.63
N TYR A 7 0.80 -6.96 -8.32
CA TYR A 7 1.13 -7.68 -9.55
C TYR A 7 1.58 -6.74 -10.68
N ASP A 8 0.87 -5.64 -10.88
CA ASP A 8 1.20 -4.67 -11.95
C ASP A 8 2.49 -3.91 -11.67
N LEU A 9 2.78 -3.55 -10.42
CA LEU A 9 4.05 -2.95 -10.00
C LEU A 9 5.27 -3.86 -10.30
N ILE A 10 5.09 -5.17 -10.19
CA ILE A 10 6.16 -6.14 -10.48
C ILE A 10 6.35 -6.31 -11.99
N THR A 11 5.24 -6.46 -12.71
CA THR A 11 5.25 -6.83 -14.13
C THR A 11 5.42 -5.64 -15.07
N ASN A 12 4.77 -4.51 -14.77
CA ASN A 12 4.78 -3.28 -15.56
C ASN A 12 5.07 -2.03 -14.69
N PRO A 13 6.23 -1.96 -14.00
CA PRO A 13 6.57 -0.84 -13.11
C PRO A 13 6.52 0.54 -13.80
N GLN A 14 6.72 0.58 -15.13
CA GLN A 14 6.67 1.79 -15.95
C GLN A 14 5.33 2.55 -15.82
N HIS A 15 4.22 1.83 -15.64
CA HIS A 15 2.89 2.43 -15.50
C HIS A 15 2.77 3.30 -14.25
N TRP A 16 3.64 3.07 -13.27
CA TRP A 16 3.57 3.67 -11.94
C TRP A 16 4.48 4.89 -11.77
N TYR A 17 5.36 5.18 -12.74
CA TYR A 17 6.33 6.28 -12.64
C TYR A 17 5.66 7.65 -12.45
N GLY A 18 4.48 7.85 -13.04
CA GLY A 18 3.72 9.10 -12.93
C GLY A 18 3.09 9.32 -11.56
N PHE A 19 2.94 8.27 -10.75
CA PHE A 19 2.32 8.35 -9.42
C PHE A 19 3.35 8.51 -8.30
N VAL A 20 4.64 8.37 -8.61
CA VAL A 20 5.71 8.60 -7.63
C VAL A 20 6.05 10.10 -7.60
N PRO A 21 5.93 10.78 -6.44
CA PRO A 21 6.31 12.18 -6.32
C PRO A 21 7.78 12.40 -6.71
N ARG A 22 8.07 13.49 -7.46
CA ARG A 22 9.43 13.76 -7.97
C ARG A 22 10.50 13.83 -6.88
N TRP A 23 10.17 14.41 -5.73
CA TRP A 23 11.10 14.50 -4.60
C TRP A 23 11.48 13.11 -4.08
N PHE A 24 10.51 12.19 -4.06
CA PHE A 24 10.69 10.84 -3.57
C PHE A 24 11.44 9.97 -4.57
N SER A 25 11.12 10.08 -5.87
CA SER A 25 11.85 9.37 -6.91
C SER A 25 13.33 9.78 -6.96
N GLN A 26 13.64 11.07 -6.73
CA GLN A 26 15.01 11.55 -6.61
C GLN A 26 15.73 10.97 -5.38
N ALA A 27 15.04 10.88 -4.23
CA ALA A 27 15.61 10.31 -3.01
C ALA A 27 15.91 8.81 -3.17
N VAL A 28 14.95 8.04 -3.71
CA VAL A 28 15.10 6.61 -3.96
C VAL A 28 16.20 6.32 -4.98
N ALA A 29 16.30 7.14 -6.03
CA ALA A 29 17.31 6.99 -7.07
C ALA A 29 18.77 7.05 -6.54
N GLN A 30 18.99 7.61 -5.34
CA GLN A 30 20.30 7.61 -4.69
C GLN A 30 20.68 6.24 -4.13
N LEU A 31 19.70 5.36 -3.87
CA LEU A 31 19.89 4.05 -3.27
C LEU A 31 19.75 2.92 -4.29
N ALA A 32 18.76 3.02 -5.18
CA ALA A 32 18.44 2.00 -6.17
C ALA A 32 17.69 2.59 -7.37
N PRO A 33 17.70 1.92 -8.54
CA PRO A 33 16.82 2.27 -9.65
C PRO A 33 15.35 2.31 -9.20
N ILE A 34 14.58 3.30 -9.68
CA ILE A 34 13.16 3.44 -9.34
C ILE A 34 12.36 2.17 -9.66
N GLU A 35 12.72 1.45 -10.72
CA GLU A 35 12.13 0.18 -11.11
C GLU A 35 12.27 -0.88 -10.01
N THR A 36 13.45 -0.97 -9.39
CA THR A 36 13.70 -1.91 -8.28
C THR A 36 12.85 -1.57 -7.08
N TYR A 37 12.73 -0.28 -6.74
CA TYR A 37 11.85 0.18 -5.68
C TYR A 37 10.39 -0.20 -5.94
N LEU A 38 9.88 0.04 -7.15
CA LEU A 38 8.50 -0.27 -7.50
C LEU A 38 8.22 -1.77 -7.47
N ARG A 39 9.16 -2.60 -7.94
CA ARG A 39 9.04 -4.07 -7.81
C ARG A 39 9.02 -4.53 -6.36
N LEU A 40 9.85 -3.93 -5.50
CA LEU A 40 9.87 -4.23 -4.06
C LEU A 40 8.57 -3.80 -3.38
N GLN A 41 8.05 -2.61 -3.72
CA GLN A 41 6.75 -2.15 -3.27
C GLN A 41 5.65 -3.13 -3.73
N GLY A 42 5.67 -3.55 -4.99
CA GLY A 42 4.70 -4.51 -5.50
C GLY A 42 4.73 -5.85 -4.77
N ALA A 43 5.93 -6.34 -4.42
CA ALA A 43 6.06 -7.55 -3.60
C ALA A 43 5.49 -7.35 -2.18
N ALA A 44 5.70 -6.18 -1.57
CA ALA A 44 5.12 -5.84 -0.27
C ALA A 44 3.59 -5.74 -0.34
N GLU A 45 3.04 -5.13 -1.40
CA GLU A 45 1.60 -5.05 -1.65
C GLU A 45 0.97 -6.43 -1.86
N LEU A 46 1.62 -7.32 -2.62
CA LEU A 46 1.16 -8.72 -2.74
C LEU A 46 1.15 -9.43 -1.39
N ALA A 47 2.20 -9.27 -0.59
CA ALA A 47 2.27 -9.85 0.74
C ALA A 47 1.14 -9.33 1.64
N LEU A 48 0.85 -8.02 1.61
CA LEU A 48 -0.29 -7.43 2.32
C LEU A 48 -1.62 -7.99 1.83
N GLY A 49 -1.80 -8.11 0.52
CA GLY A 49 -3.01 -8.70 -0.07
C GLY A 49 -3.24 -10.13 0.39
N ILE A 50 -2.19 -10.95 0.41
CA ILE A 50 -2.24 -12.33 0.93
C ILE A 50 -2.55 -12.33 2.43
N LEU A 51 -1.93 -11.45 3.22
CA LEU A 51 -2.19 -11.33 4.66
C LEU A 51 -3.65 -10.95 4.96
N PHE A 52 -4.25 -10.07 4.17
CA PHE A 52 -5.67 -9.74 4.31
C PHE A 52 -6.60 -10.90 3.95
N LEU A 53 -6.20 -11.77 3.01
CA LEU A 53 -6.97 -12.94 2.61
C LEU A 53 -6.76 -14.17 3.49
N ALA A 54 -5.69 -14.19 4.29
CA ALA A 54 -5.34 -15.30 5.17
C ALA A 54 -6.22 -15.31 6.43
N TRP A 55 -7.50 -15.61 6.25
CA TRP A 55 -8.54 -15.69 7.30
C TRP A 55 -8.22 -16.68 8.43
N PHE A 56 -7.33 -17.65 8.17
CA PHE A 56 -6.87 -18.64 9.13
C PHE A 56 -5.70 -18.17 10.01
N LEU A 57 -5.08 -17.01 9.72
CA LEU A 57 -4.00 -16.46 10.55
C LEU A 57 -4.54 -15.84 11.85
N PRO A 58 -3.73 -15.79 12.93
CA PRO A 58 -4.08 -15.05 14.13
C PRO A 58 -4.41 -13.59 13.79
N ARG A 59 -5.30 -12.97 14.59
CA ARG A 59 -5.69 -11.55 14.43
C ARG A 59 -4.51 -10.58 14.36
N PHE A 60 -3.34 -10.98 14.84
CA PHE A 60 -2.08 -10.26 14.67
C PHE A 60 -1.74 -9.95 13.21
N GLY A 61 -1.91 -10.91 12.28
CA GLY A 61 -1.58 -10.71 10.86
C GLY A 61 -2.47 -9.65 10.22
N VAL A 62 -3.79 -9.74 10.45
CA VAL A 62 -4.76 -8.73 10.00
C VAL A 62 -4.44 -7.36 10.62
N ARG A 63 -4.08 -7.31 11.89
CA ARG A 63 -3.71 -6.06 12.57
C ARG A 63 -2.49 -5.41 11.94
N MET A 64 -1.43 -6.19 11.68
CA MET A 64 -0.21 -5.68 11.05
C MET A 64 -0.49 -5.19 9.63
N ALA A 65 -1.21 -5.98 8.82
CA ALA A 65 -1.60 -5.57 7.47
C ALA A 65 -2.44 -4.29 7.49
N SER A 66 -3.37 -4.16 8.45
CA SER A 66 -4.21 -2.97 8.60
C SER A 66 -3.39 -1.72 8.92
N ILE A 67 -2.40 -1.80 9.82
CA ILE A 67 -1.54 -0.64 10.15
C ILE A 67 -0.72 -0.20 8.95
N LEU A 68 -0.10 -1.16 8.25
CA LEU A 68 0.71 -0.87 7.07
C LEU A 68 -0.15 -0.23 5.97
N ALA A 69 -1.35 -0.78 5.74
CA ALA A 69 -2.28 -0.25 4.75
C ALA A 69 -2.80 1.15 5.11
N VAL A 70 -3.08 1.44 6.38
CA VAL A 70 -3.44 2.79 6.83
C VAL A 70 -2.31 3.77 6.56
N GLY A 71 -1.09 3.41 6.94
CA GLY A 71 0.09 4.26 6.73
C GLY A 71 0.31 4.56 5.25
N GLU A 72 0.26 3.53 4.41
CA GLU A 72 0.42 3.65 2.96
C GLU A 72 -0.67 4.53 2.32
N MET A 73 -1.96 4.27 2.61
CA MET A 73 -3.04 5.09 2.07
C MET A 73 -2.92 6.55 2.53
N ALA A 74 -2.53 6.79 3.78
CA ALA A 74 -2.31 8.14 4.30
C ALA A 74 -1.15 8.84 3.58
N LEU A 75 -0.04 8.14 3.30
CA LEU A 75 1.09 8.68 2.55
C LEU A 75 0.72 8.99 1.10
N ILE A 76 -0.03 8.10 0.43
CA ILE A 76 -0.53 8.33 -0.93
C ILE A 76 -1.38 9.61 -0.97
N LEU A 77 -2.38 9.72 -0.08
CA LEU A 77 -3.26 10.88 -0.01
C LEU A 77 -2.52 12.18 0.31
N LEU A 78 -1.47 12.11 1.14
CA LEU A 78 -0.71 13.29 1.56
C LEU A 78 0.26 13.77 0.47
N PHE A 79 0.85 12.86 -0.32
CA PHE A 79 1.94 13.19 -1.23
C PHE A 79 1.60 13.15 -2.73
N VAL A 80 0.55 12.44 -3.15
CA VAL A 80 0.12 12.37 -4.56
C VAL A 80 -0.82 13.54 -4.91
N GLY A 81 -1.61 14.03 -3.93
CA GLY A 81 -2.58 15.10 -4.12
C GLY A 81 -3.99 14.60 -4.43
N VAL A 82 -4.87 15.50 -4.90
CA VAL A 82 -6.26 15.18 -5.23
C VAL A 82 -6.41 14.89 -6.72
N ASP A 83 -6.80 13.67 -7.04
CA ASP A 83 -7.07 13.15 -8.37
C ASP A 83 -8.41 12.36 -8.40
N PRO A 84 -8.90 11.89 -9.56
CA PRO A 84 -10.14 11.11 -9.63
C PRO A 84 -10.12 9.80 -8.82
N ILE A 85 -8.93 9.31 -8.49
CA ILE A 85 -8.71 8.06 -7.77
C ILE A 85 -8.75 8.29 -6.25
N THR A 86 -8.51 9.52 -5.79
CA THR A 86 -8.51 9.95 -4.38
C THR A 86 -9.79 9.57 -3.66
N PHE A 87 -10.95 9.63 -4.33
CA PHE A 87 -12.22 9.23 -3.72
C PHE A 87 -12.22 7.75 -3.29
N ARG A 88 -11.64 6.87 -4.11
CA ARG A 88 -11.42 5.45 -3.78
C ARG A 88 -10.48 5.34 -2.58
N ASP A 89 -9.39 6.09 -2.60
CA ASP A 89 -8.31 5.98 -1.61
C ASP A 89 -8.74 6.44 -0.22
N ILE A 90 -9.62 7.45 -0.12
CA ILE A 90 -10.27 7.82 1.15
C ILE A 90 -11.12 6.66 1.69
N GLY A 91 -11.89 5.99 0.83
CA GLY A 91 -12.68 4.82 1.23
C GLY A 91 -11.81 3.67 1.72
N LEU A 92 -10.69 3.40 1.03
CA LEU A 92 -9.72 2.38 1.41
C LEU A 92 -9.04 2.70 2.74
N LEU A 93 -8.64 3.96 2.95
CA LEU A 93 -8.09 4.43 4.24
C LEU A 93 -9.10 4.21 5.38
N GLY A 94 -10.36 4.57 5.17
CA GLY A 94 -11.43 4.36 6.15
C GLY A 94 -11.64 2.88 6.48
N ALA A 95 -11.66 2.03 5.46
CA ALA A 95 -11.83 0.58 5.62
C ALA A 95 -10.66 -0.06 6.39
N THR A 96 -9.42 0.27 6.05
CA THR A 96 -8.22 -0.28 6.72
C THR A 96 -8.07 0.27 8.14
N ALA A 97 -8.43 1.53 8.38
CA ALA A 97 -8.48 2.11 9.72
C ALA A 97 -9.54 1.42 10.60
N ALA A 98 -10.74 1.18 10.06
CA ALA A 98 -11.78 0.44 10.77
C ALA A 98 -11.33 -0.98 11.11
N LEU A 99 -10.69 -1.67 10.16
CA LEU A 99 -10.17 -3.02 10.37
C LEU A 99 -9.09 -3.05 11.47
N PHE A 100 -8.20 -2.06 11.50
CA PHE A 100 -7.23 -1.90 12.57
C PHE A 100 -7.91 -1.77 13.95
N LEU A 101 -8.95 -0.94 14.08
CA LEU A 101 -9.69 -0.77 15.32
C LEU A 101 -10.42 -2.06 15.75
N LEU A 102 -11.06 -2.75 14.80
CA LEU A 102 -11.81 -3.99 15.05
C LEU A 102 -10.91 -5.19 15.35
N SER A 103 -9.67 -5.20 14.85
CA SER A 103 -8.69 -6.26 15.09
C SER A 103 -8.01 -6.19 16.48
N ARG A 104 -8.30 -5.16 17.28
CA ARG A 104 -7.77 -5.03 18.64
C ARG A 104 -8.26 -6.19 19.53
N PRO A 105 -7.40 -6.73 20.41
CA PRO A 105 -7.85 -7.67 21.43
C PRO A 105 -8.94 -6.99 22.26
N ARG A 106 -10.07 -7.67 22.46
CA ARG A 106 -11.05 -7.24 23.45
C ARG A 106 -10.45 -7.58 24.82
N SER A 107 -10.07 -6.55 25.59
CA SER A 107 -9.73 -6.70 27.01
C SER A 107 -10.96 -7.10 27.82
#